data_AF-A0A7J7U8U2-F1
#
_entry.id   AF-A0A7J7U8U2-F1
#
_cell.length_a   1.000
_cell.length_b   1.000
_cell.length_c   1.000
_cell.angle_alpha   90.00
_cell.angle_beta   90.00
_cell.angle_gamma   90.00
#
_symmetry.space_group_name_H-M   'P 1'
#
loop_
_entity.id
_entity.type
_entity.pdbx_description
1 polymer ?
#
loop_
_entity_poly.entity_id
_entity_poly.type
_entity_poly.pdbx_seq_one_letter_code
_entity_poly.pdbx_strand_id
1 'polypeptide(L)'
;MGDSQEEFEEGLDDILEQEEYEDPGVPVPQVEEPEAHPTEQTDTDYHQAPSQPGTHEVYVELHELMMDAKNQEPQWMEAARWVRVEENLGEDGAWGRPHLSYLTFWSLLELQRAFAKGTVLLSLPETSLAGVANQLLDQLLYEEQIRPQDRDELLRVLLLKHSHAGDLEGLGGVKPTVLTRSGEPSEPLLPQHPSLETQLFCEQREGGTAGHSPSGILEKIPPDSEATLVLVGRASFLERPVLGFVRLQEAAELEDAVQVRVPDTYTQKLKVPKGLEVSNSSARGWIIHPLGLYSQFPIWMMFASALPALLVFILIFLESQITTLIISKPERKLIKGSGFHLDLLLVIGMGGLATLFGMPWLSATTVRSVTHANALTVMGKASAPGAAAQIQEVKEQRISGLLISVLVGLSILMGPVLSHIPMAVLFGIFLYMGVTSLSGIQLFDRILLLFKPPKYHPDVPYVKRVKTWRMHLFTGIQIVCLAGLWAVKSFPTTSLALPFVLILTVPLRRLLLPLIFRNLELQCLDADDAKPSLDEEEGRDEYDEVAMPV
;
A
#
# COMPACT_ATOMS: atom_id res chain seq x y z
N MET A 1 55.12 -22.01 -13.30
CA MET A 1 53.68 -22.34 -13.25
C MET A 1 52.96 -21.12 -12.69
N GLY A 2 53.11 -19.99 -13.39
CA GLY A 2 52.76 -18.66 -12.89
C GLY A 2 52.80 -17.59 -13.97
N ASP A 3 52.58 -17.96 -15.24
CA ASP A 3 52.66 -17.04 -16.39
C ASP A 3 51.31 -16.85 -17.11
N SER A 4 50.23 -17.48 -16.63
CA SER A 4 48.94 -17.49 -17.34
C SER A 4 47.81 -16.79 -16.58
N GLN A 5 48.13 -16.11 -15.47
CA GLN A 5 47.17 -15.35 -14.69
C GLN A 5 47.45 -13.85 -14.73
N GLU A 6 48.72 -13.45 -14.90
CA GLU A 6 49.10 -12.06 -15.16
C GLU A 6 48.69 -11.61 -16.59
N GLU A 7 48.78 -12.48 -17.60
CA GLU A 7 48.28 -12.18 -18.97
C GLU A 7 46.74 -11.97 -19.04
N PHE A 8 45.99 -12.44 -18.04
CA PHE A 8 44.53 -12.28 -18.01
C PHE A 8 44.10 -11.01 -17.27
N GLU A 9 44.95 -10.46 -16.39
CA GLU A 9 44.73 -9.18 -15.71
C GLU A 9 45.21 -8.00 -16.56
N GLU A 10 46.34 -8.12 -17.28
CA GLU A 10 46.79 -7.08 -18.23
C GLU A 10 45.82 -6.87 -19.41
N GLY A 11 45.12 -7.91 -19.86
CA GLY A 11 44.12 -7.81 -20.92
C GLY A 11 42.79 -7.19 -20.49
N LEU A 12 42.56 -7.00 -19.19
CA LEU A 12 41.33 -6.41 -18.64
C LEU A 12 41.50 -4.92 -18.32
N ASP A 13 42.72 -4.49 -17.98
CA ASP A 13 43.07 -3.07 -17.84
C ASP A 13 43.12 -2.37 -19.22
N ASP A 14 43.60 -3.05 -20.27
CA ASP A 14 43.59 -2.51 -21.66
C ASP A 14 42.16 -2.34 -22.24
N ILE A 15 41.14 -3.00 -21.68
CA ILE A 15 39.73 -2.86 -22.08
C ILE A 15 39.02 -1.76 -21.26
N LEU A 16 39.58 -1.38 -20.10
CA LEU A 16 39.01 -0.36 -19.21
C LEU A 16 39.70 1.02 -19.32
N GLU A 17 40.84 1.12 -20.01
CA GLU A 17 41.57 2.39 -20.21
C GLU A 17 41.39 3.07 -21.59
N GLN A 18 40.47 2.59 -22.44
CA GLN A 18 40.11 3.28 -23.68
C GLN A 18 38.61 3.57 -23.78
N GLU A 19 38.15 4.55 -23.01
CA GLU A 19 37.13 5.51 -23.41
C GLU A 19 37.10 6.65 -22.36
N GLU A 20 38.04 7.60 -22.49
CA GLU A 20 37.82 8.95 -21.97
C GLU A 20 36.57 9.49 -22.67
N TYR A 21 35.45 9.53 -21.95
CA TYR A 21 34.24 10.18 -22.42
C TYR A 21 34.46 11.70 -22.36
N GLU A 22 35.04 12.26 -23.43
CA GLU A 22 34.91 13.70 -23.71
C GLU A 22 33.43 13.98 -24.01
N ASP A 23 32.78 14.74 -23.12
CA ASP A 23 31.41 15.25 -23.32
C ASP A 23 31.38 16.12 -24.59
N PRO A 24 30.72 15.68 -25.68
CA PRO A 24 30.57 16.53 -26.85
C PRO A 24 29.53 17.59 -26.49
N GLY A 25 30.01 18.79 -26.12
CA GLY A 25 29.21 19.94 -25.72
C GLY A 25 27.93 20.08 -26.53
N VAL A 26 26.81 19.72 -25.90
CA VAL A 26 25.47 19.93 -26.45
C VAL A 26 25.24 21.44 -26.49
N PRO A 27 24.75 22.01 -27.61
CA PRO A 27 24.40 23.42 -27.63
C PRO A 27 23.28 23.65 -26.63
N VAL A 28 23.56 24.43 -25.58
CA VAL A 28 22.53 24.95 -24.67
C VAL A 28 21.54 25.74 -25.53
N PRO A 29 20.25 25.37 -25.61
CA PRO A 29 19.27 26.26 -26.20
C PRO A 29 19.26 27.52 -25.33
N GLN A 30 19.64 28.66 -25.90
CA GLN A 30 19.36 29.95 -25.28
C GLN A 30 17.84 30.08 -25.25
N VAL A 31 17.25 29.74 -24.11
CA VAL A 31 15.89 30.16 -23.79
C VAL A 31 16.01 31.65 -23.50
N GLU A 32 15.60 32.48 -24.45
CA GLU A 32 15.31 33.89 -24.17
C GLU A 32 14.30 33.93 -23.03
N GLU A 33 14.71 34.51 -21.89
CA GLU A 33 13.80 34.94 -20.84
C GLU A 33 12.81 35.92 -21.47
N PRO A 34 11.49 35.67 -21.42
CA PRO A 34 10.54 36.65 -21.91
C PRO A 34 10.55 37.84 -20.95
N GLU A 35 10.87 39.03 -21.49
CA GLU A 35 10.71 40.30 -20.78
C GLU A 35 9.26 40.44 -20.28
N ALA A 36 9.10 40.64 -18.97
CA ALA A 36 7.81 40.85 -18.34
C ALA A 36 7.26 42.23 -18.74
N HIS A 37 6.36 42.26 -19.71
CA HIS A 37 5.46 43.39 -19.90
C HIS A 37 4.30 43.32 -18.88
N PRO A 38 3.93 44.45 -18.25
CA PRO A 38 3.01 44.46 -17.13
C PRO A 38 1.57 44.45 -17.62
N THR A 39 0.85 43.34 -17.40
CA THR A 39 -0.61 43.35 -17.58
C THR A 39 -1.34 42.45 -16.57
N GLU A 40 -2.15 43.14 -15.77
CA GLU A 40 -3.43 42.76 -15.13
C GLU A 40 -3.51 41.58 -14.16
N GLN A 41 -3.97 41.94 -12.95
CA GLN A 41 -4.44 41.04 -11.90
C GLN A 41 -5.44 40.03 -12.47
N THR A 42 -5.00 38.77 -12.56
CA THR A 42 -5.90 37.64 -12.79
C THR A 42 -5.71 36.66 -11.65
N ASP A 43 -6.81 36.40 -10.93
CA ASP A 43 -6.93 35.47 -9.80
C ASP A 43 -6.27 34.12 -10.10
N THR A 44 -5.05 33.96 -9.59
CA THR A 44 -4.46 32.65 -9.33
C THR A 44 -3.91 32.68 -7.92
N ASP A 45 -4.83 32.84 -6.96
CA ASP A 45 -4.66 32.18 -5.69
C ASP A 45 -4.44 30.70 -6.00
N TYR A 46 -3.24 30.22 -5.68
CA TYR A 46 -3.00 28.79 -5.51
C TYR A 46 -3.99 28.32 -4.44
N HIS A 47 -5.15 27.84 -4.87
CA HIS A 47 -6.01 27.05 -4.02
C HIS A 47 -5.19 25.83 -3.59
N GLN A 48 -4.66 25.97 -2.39
CA GLN A 48 -4.28 24.92 -1.46
C GLN A 48 -5.15 23.70 -1.74
N ALA A 49 -4.56 22.69 -2.40
CA ALA A 49 -5.24 21.42 -2.59
C ALA A 49 -5.66 20.93 -1.20
N PRO A 50 -6.93 20.55 -0.98
CA PRO A 50 -7.34 20.02 0.30
C PRO A 50 -6.47 18.79 0.57
N SER A 51 -5.72 18.85 1.68
CA SER A 51 -4.89 17.77 2.18
C SER A 51 -5.68 16.46 2.13
N GLN A 52 -5.12 15.47 1.44
CA GLN A 52 -5.65 14.11 1.52
C GLN A 52 -5.60 13.67 3.00
N PRO A 53 -6.73 13.27 3.62
CA PRO A 53 -6.76 12.91 5.03
C PRO A 53 -6.24 11.48 5.19
N GLY A 54 -4.91 11.29 5.19
CA GLY A 54 -4.32 9.95 5.33
C GLY A 54 -2.80 9.86 5.51
N THR A 55 -2.04 10.90 5.18
CA THR A 55 -0.60 10.97 5.46
C THR A 55 -0.35 12.06 6.50
N HIS A 56 -0.41 11.69 7.77
CA HIS A 56 -0.01 12.59 8.85
C HIS A 56 1.52 12.65 8.89
N GLU A 57 2.05 13.86 8.89
CA GLU A 57 3.48 14.14 8.80
C GLU A 57 4.13 13.82 10.14
N VAL A 58 5.14 12.93 10.12
CA VAL A 58 5.97 12.62 11.28
C VAL A 58 7.15 13.57 11.28
N TYR A 59 7.45 14.15 12.44
CA TYR A 59 8.66 14.92 12.65
C TYR A 59 9.82 13.97 12.95
N VAL A 60 10.93 14.09 12.24
CA VAL A 60 12.09 13.21 12.46
C VAL A 60 13.29 14.07 12.83
N GLU A 61 14.03 13.68 13.85
CA GLU A 61 15.31 14.28 14.24
C GLU A 61 16.42 13.23 14.16
N LEU A 62 17.54 13.61 13.55
CA LEU A 62 18.76 12.82 13.50
C LEU A 62 19.78 13.43 14.43
N HIS A 63 20.27 12.61 15.36
CA HIS A 63 21.34 12.95 16.29
C HIS A 63 22.54 12.06 16.04
N GLU A 64 23.71 12.68 15.93
CA GLU A 64 24.98 12.00 15.79
C GLU A 64 25.82 12.12 17.07
N LEU A 65 26.57 11.06 17.41
CA LEU A 65 27.51 11.12 18.51
C LEU A 65 28.75 11.94 18.09
N MET A 66 28.94 13.07 18.75
CA MET A 66 30.00 14.04 18.46
C MET A 66 30.78 14.39 19.73
N MET A 67 31.97 14.96 19.56
CA MET A 67 32.80 15.48 20.65
C MET A 67 32.71 17.00 20.71
N ASP A 68 32.43 17.55 21.88
CA ASP A 68 32.48 18.99 22.15
C ASP A 68 33.92 19.52 21.96
N ALA A 69 34.08 20.60 21.20
CA ALA A 69 35.37 21.25 21.02
C ALA A 69 35.91 21.87 22.31
N LYS A 70 35.05 22.41 23.18
CA LYS A 70 35.46 23.10 24.43
C LYS A 70 35.82 22.13 25.55
N ASN A 71 34.92 21.20 25.89
CA ASN A 71 35.10 20.32 27.04
C ASN A 71 35.70 18.94 26.68
N GLN A 72 35.82 18.62 25.38
CA GLN A 72 36.28 17.30 24.91
C GLN A 72 35.42 16.15 25.44
N GLU A 73 34.13 16.40 25.69
CA GLU A 73 33.17 15.40 26.17
C GLU A 73 32.30 14.90 25.01
N PRO A 74 31.96 13.59 24.97
CA PRO A 74 31.04 13.04 23.99
C PRO A 74 29.60 13.42 24.33
N GLN A 75 28.85 13.82 23.31
CA GLN A 75 27.43 14.18 23.42
C GLN A 75 26.70 13.90 22.10
N TRP A 76 25.38 13.76 22.16
CA TRP A 76 24.54 13.65 20.98
C TRP A 76 24.27 15.04 20.44
N MET A 77 24.60 15.29 19.17
CA MET A 77 24.36 16.56 18.51
C MET A 77 23.31 16.37 17.42
N GLU A 78 22.27 17.21 17.42
CA GLU A 78 21.31 17.29 16.32
C GLU A 78 22.03 17.66 15.02
N ALA A 79 21.88 16.83 13.99
CA ALA A 79 22.54 17.01 12.70
C ALA A 79 21.54 17.39 11.59
N ALA A 80 20.34 16.85 11.64
CA ALA A 80 19.32 17.05 10.61
C ALA A 80 17.91 16.80 11.14
N ARG A 81 16.91 17.38 10.46
CA ARG A 81 15.49 17.19 10.80
C ARG A 81 14.60 17.16 9.57
N TRP A 82 13.45 16.50 9.70
CA TRP A 82 12.48 16.33 8.61
C TRP A 82 11.04 16.65 9.02
N VAL A 83 10.36 17.42 8.14
CA VAL A 83 8.90 17.52 8.05
C VAL A 83 8.56 17.55 6.57
N ARG A 84 8.39 16.37 5.95
CA ARG A 84 8.33 16.13 4.48
C ARG A 84 9.61 16.49 3.70
N VAL A 85 10.26 17.59 4.05
CA VAL A 85 11.52 18.11 3.52
C VAL A 85 12.59 18.06 4.61
N GLU A 86 13.84 18.04 4.20
CA GLU A 86 15.03 17.93 5.03
C GLU A 86 15.69 19.29 5.27
N GLU A 87 16.12 19.53 6.51
CA GLU A 87 17.04 20.60 6.87
C GLU A 87 18.23 20.01 7.59
N ASN A 88 19.43 20.50 7.26
CA ASN A 88 20.69 20.08 7.86
C ASN A 88 21.28 21.22 8.69
N LEU A 89 21.94 20.88 9.78
CA LEU A 89 22.61 21.83 10.65
C LEU A 89 24.02 22.13 10.13
N GLY A 90 24.32 23.40 9.91
CA GLY A 90 25.65 23.87 9.54
C GLY A 90 26.63 23.87 10.72
N GLU A 91 27.93 23.91 10.42
CA GLU A 91 28.98 24.00 11.45
C GLU A 91 28.93 25.31 12.25
N ASP A 92 28.27 26.34 11.72
CA ASP A 92 28.01 27.63 12.35
C ASP A 92 26.78 27.63 13.26
N GLY A 93 26.05 26.52 13.35
CA GLY A 93 24.83 26.37 14.15
C GLY A 93 23.58 26.93 13.47
N ALA A 94 23.70 27.36 12.21
CA ALA A 94 22.57 27.79 11.41
C ALA A 94 21.95 26.61 10.65
N TRP A 95 20.63 26.60 10.56
CA TRP A 95 19.91 25.65 9.72
C TRP A 95 20.06 26.00 8.24
N GLY A 96 20.43 25.01 7.42
CA GLY A 96 20.46 25.12 5.97
C GLY A 96 19.06 25.25 5.36
N ARG A 97 19.01 25.50 4.04
CA ARG A 97 17.73 25.63 3.33
C ARG A 97 16.98 24.29 3.25
N PRO A 98 15.64 24.28 3.40
CA PRO A 98 14.85 23.07 3.26
C PRO A 98 14.91 22.52 1.84
N HIS A 99 15.13 21.22 1.69
CA HIS A 99 15.25 20.53 0.40
C HIS A 99 14.67 19.12 0.44
N LEU A 100 14.58 18.45 -0.71
CA LEU A 100 14.14 17.07 -0.78
C LEU A 100 15.30 16.13 -0.40
N SER A 101 15.04 15.08 0.37
CA SER A 101 16.06 14.10 0.72
C SER A 101 16.51 13.30 -0.48
N TYR A 102 17.81 13.34 -0.78
CA TYR A 102 18.45 12.51 -1.80
C TYR A 102 19.30 11.46 -1.10
N LEU A 103 18.88 10.19 -1.14
CA LEU A 103 19.60 9.10 -0.50
C LEU A 103 20.57 8.44 -1.48
N THR A 104 21.77 8.14 -1.01
CA THR A 104 22.75 7.39 -1.81
C THR A 104 22.33 5.92 -1.93
N PHE A 105 22.71 5.26 -3.03
CA PHE A 105 22.49 3.82 -3.19
C PHE A 105 23.10 3.00 -2.04
N TRP A 106 24.27 3.41 -1.56
CA TRP A 106 24.98 2.74 -0.48
C TRP A 106 24.26 2.87 0.87
N SER A 107 23.70 4.04 1.19
CA SER A 107 22.93 4.19 2.44
C SER A 107 21.69 3.30 2.44
N LEU A 108 20.98 3.19 1.31
CA LEU A 108 19.83 2.30 1.17
C LEU A 108 20.20 0.82 1.26
N LEU A 109 21.30 0.42 0.63
CA LEU A 109 21.78 -0.96 0.67
C LEU A 109 22.21 -1.38 2.07
N GLU A 110 22.93 -0.51 2.79
CA GLU A 110 23.37 -0.78 4.16
C GLU A 110 22.18 -0.78 5.12
N LEU A 111 21.23 0.15 4.96
CA LEU A 111 19.98 0.17 5.72
C LEU A 111 19.19 -1.13 5.54
N GLN A 112 19.06 -1.62 4.29
CA GLN A 112 18.37 -2.88 3.99
C GLN A 112 19.06 -4.07 4.67
N ARG A 113 20.40 -4.13 4.64
CA ARG A 113 21.19 -5.17 5.31
C ARG A 113 21.05 -5.11 6.82
N ALA A 114 21.09 -3.90 7.38
CA ALA A 114 20.95 -3.65 8.81
C ALA A 114 19.56 -4.06 9.31
N PHE A 115 18.49 -3.70 8.59
CA PHE A 115 17.12 -4.13 8.95
C PHE A 115 16.89 -5.63 8.83
N ALA A 116 17.55 -6.31 7.88
CA ALA A 116 17.40 -7.75 7.72
C ALA A 116 17.90 -8.56 8.93
N LYS A 117 18.80 -7.99 9.74
CA LYS A 117 19.38 -8.63 10.95
C LYS A 117 19.21 -7.78 12.22
N GLY A 118 18.50 -6.65 12.11
CA GLY A 118 18.34 -5.68 13.19
C GLY A 118 17.30 -6.14 14.20
N THR A 119 17.42 -5.63 15.40
CA THR A 119 16.50 -5.92 16.50
C THR A 119 15.29 -5.00 16.40
N VAL A 120 14.09 -5.56 16.43
CA VAL A 120 12.83 -4.81 16.26
C VAL A 120 11.93 -5.03 17.48
N LEU A 121 11.73 -3.97 18.26
CA LEU A 121 10.84 -3.95 19.42
C LEU A 121 9.59 -3.12 19.09
N LEU A 122 8.44 -3.78 18.98
CA LEU A 122 7.17 -3.12 18.67
C LEU A 122 6.27 -3.06 19.89
N SER A 123 5.62 -1.91 20.08
CA SER A 123 4.66 -1.66 21.17
C SER A 123 5.30 -1.85 22.55
N LEU A 124 6.48 -1.24 22.72
CA LEU A 124 7.23 -1.26 23.97
C LEU A 124 6.54 -0.38 25.03
N PRO A 125 6.20 -0.91 26.23
CA PRO A 125 5.46 -0.19 27.27
C PRO A 125 6.40 0.71 28.12
N GLU A 126 7.33 1.40 27.47
CA GLU A 126 8.29 2.30 28.13
C GLU A 126 7.99 3.75 27.74
N THR A 127 8.23 4.67 28.67
CA THR A 127 7.96 6.12 28.47
C THR A 127 9.18 7.00 28.64
N SER A 128 10.37 6.40 28.84
CA SER A 128 11.63 7.13 29.06
C SER A 128 12.74 6.58 28.18
N LEU A 129 13.70 7.44 27.80
CA LEU A 129 14.84 7.03 26.97
C LEU A 129 15.67 5.95 27.68
N ALA A 130 15.83 6.06 28.99
CA ALA A 130 16.51 5.06 29.82
C ALA A 130 15.79 3.70 29.82
N GLY A 131 14.45 3.69 29.92
CA GLY A 131 13.66 2.46 29.83
C GLY A 131 13.81 1.81 28.45
N VAL A 132 13.69 2.61 27.40
CA VAL A 132 13.87 2.16 26.01
C VAL A 132 15.27 1.59 25.78
N ALA A 133 16.31 2.30 26.21
CA ALA A 133 17.71 1.88 26.05
C ALA A 133 17.99 0.56 26.78
N ASN A 134 17.49 0.38 28.01
CA ASN A 134 17.65 -0.88 28.75
C ASN A 134 17.00 -2.06 28.01
N GLN A 135 15.73 -1.94 27.63
CA GLN A 135 15.01 -3.01 26.94
C GLN A 135 15.64 -3.34 25.57
N LEU A 136 16.07 -2.30 24.84
CA LEU A 136 16.74 -2.47 23.57
C LEU A 136 18.08 -3.21 23.72
N LEU A 137 18.91 -2.81 24.68
CA LEU A 137 20.20 -3.46 24.92
C LEU A 137 20.05 -4.90 25.43
N ASP A 138 19.05 -5.17 26.26
CA ASP A 138 18.76 -6.54 26.73
C ASP A 138 18.33 -7.44 25.57
N GLN A 139 17.51 -6.92 24.64
CA GLN A 139 17.13 -7.64 23.44
C GLN A 139 18.33 -7.84 22.49
N LEU A 140 19.17 -6.82 22.33
CA LEU A 140 20.40 -6.90 21.53
C LEU A 140 21.38 -7.93 22.08
N LEU A 141 21.45 -8.10 23.40
CA LEU A 141 22.22 -9.15 24.04
C LEU A 141 21.63 -10.54 23.81
N TYR A 142 20.30 -10.66 23.94
CA TYR A 142 19.61 -11.92 23.71
C TYR A 142 19.75 -12.41 22.26
N GLU A 143 19.73 -11.49 21.30
CA GLU A 143 19.95 -11.76 19.86
C GLU A 143 21.44 -11.85 19.48
N GLU A 144 22.34 -11.80 20.47
CA GLU A 144 23.80 -11.86 20.33
C GLU A 144 24.39 -10.78 19.40
N GLN A 145 23.68 -9.67 19.18
CA GLN A 145 24.13 -8.56 18.35
C GLN A 145 25.29 -7.78 18.99
N ILE A 146 25.27 -7.71 20.33
CA ILE A 146 26.32 -7.11 21.16
C ILE A 146 26.80 -8.11 22.22
N ARG A 147 28.03 -7.93 22.74
CA ARG A 147 28.56 -8.79 23.81
C ARG A 147 28.14 -8.25 25.18
N PRO A 148 28.02 -9.11 26.21
CA PRO A 148 27.66 -8.69 27.57
C PRO A 148 28.55 -7.58 28.14
N GLN A 149 29.85 -7.62 27.82
CA GLN A 149 30.84 -6.63 28.26
C GLN A 149 30.66 -5.23 27.65
N ASP A 150 29.92 -5.11 26.54
CA ASP A 150 29.72 -3.85 25.82
C ASP A 150 28.42 -3.14 26.29
N ARG A 151 27.55 -3.83 27.03
CA ARG A 151 26.21 -3.35 27.44
C ARG A 151 26.26 -2.06 28.25
N ASP A 152 27.07 -2.04 29.31
CA ASP A 152 27.06 -0.93 30.28
C ASP A 152 27.59 0.36 29.68
N GLU A 153 28.59 0.26 28.79
CA GLU A 153 29.13 1.42 28.09
C GLU A 153 28.13 1.94 27.04
N LEU A 154 27.47 1.06 26.28
CA LEU A 154 26.43 1.47 25.34
C LEU A 154 25.24 2.13 26.06
N LEU A 155 24.85 1.61 27.23
CA LEU A 155 23.79 2.21 28.05
C LEU A 155 24.18 3.62 28.50
N ARG A 156 25.40 3.80 29.01
CA ARG A 156 25.93 5.11 29.40
C ARG A 156 25.91 6.08 28.22
N VAL A 157 26.30 5.62 27.03
CA VAL A 157 26.42 6.45 25.83
C VAL A 157 25.05 6.87 25.28
N LEU A 158 24.08 5.96 25.25
CA LEU A 158 22.71 6.27 24.84
C LEU A 158 22.02 7.29 25.76
N LEU A 159 22.55 7.51 26.97
CA LEU A 159 22.02 8.44 27.96
C LEU A 159 22.91 9.68 28.17
N LEU A 160 23.87 9.92 27.28
CA LEU A 160 24.62 11.17 27.25
C LEU A 160 23.71 12.36 26.94
N LYS A 161 24.18 13.57 27.21
CA LYS A 161 23.44 14.80 26.90
C LYS A 161 23.13 14.86 25.40
N HIS A 162 21.88 15.20 25.08
CA HIS A 162 21.46 15.58 23.73
C HIS A 162 21.49 17.11 23.64
N SER A 163 22.29 17.63 22.70
CA SER A 163 22.50 19.06 22.45
C SER A 163 21.90 19.41 21.08
N HIS A 164 21.34 20.61 20.98
CA HIS A 164 20.65 21.09 19.79
C HIS A 164 21.38 22.27 19.14
N ALA A 165 20.86 22.78 18.02
CA ALA A 165 21.44 23.91 17.28
C ALA A 165 21.83 25.12 18.18
N GLY A 166 20.97 25.47 19.15
CA GLY A 166 21.21 26.59 20.07
C GLY A 166 22.37 26.36 21.06
N ASP A 167 22.76 25.12 21.31
CA ASP A 167 23.88 24.78 22.19
C ASP A 167 25.23 24.90 21.49
N LEU A 168 25.27 24.89 20.14
CA LEU A 168 26.51 24.79 19.37
C LEU A 168 27.47 25.98 19.59
N GLU A 169 26.94 27.20 19.71
CA GLU A 169 27.73 28.39 20.09
C GLU A 169 28.36 28.23 21.48
N GLY A 170 27.59 27.64 22.41
CA GLY A 170 28.00 27.31 23.77
C GLY A 170 29.13 26.27 23.81
N LEU A 171 29.18 25.39 22.82
CA LEU A 171 30.18 24.32 22.65
C LEU A 171 31.41 24.76 21.84
N GLY A 172 31.30 25.84 21.04
CA GLY A 172 32.40 26.30 20.19
C GLY A 172 32.70 25.38 19.02
N GLY A 173 31.69 24.63 18.58
CA GLY A 173 31.77 23.62 17.53
C GLY A 173 31.82 22.19 18.07
N VAL A 174 31.61 21.25 17.16
CA VAL A 174 31.65 19.81 17.43
C VAL A 174 32.57 19.11 16.44
N LYS A 175 33.15 17.99 16.83
CA LYS A 175 33.99 17.15 15.97
C LYS A 175 33.47 15.71 15.93
N PRO A 176 33.59 15.02 14.78
CA PRO A 176 33.27 13.61 14.69
C PRO A 176 34.07 12.78 15.69
N THR A 177 33.40 11.85 16.38
CA THR A 177 34.05 10.98 17.37
C THR A 177 33.68 9.52 17.19
N VAL A 178 34.59 8.66 17.64
CA VAL A 178 34.41 7.22 17.77
C VAL A 178 34.60 6.85 19.22
N LEU A 179 33.62 6.14 19.77
CA LEU A 179 33.65 5.66 21.13
C LEU A 179 34.61 4.46 21.27
N THR A 180 35.46 4.53 22.29
CA THR A 180 36.34 3.43 22.69
C THR A 180 35.72 2.62 23.84
N ARG A 181 36.26 1.42 24.11
CA ARG A 181 35.75 0.55 25.18
C ARG A 181 35.92 1.15 26.58
N SER A 182 36.84 2.11 26.77
CA SER A 182 37.02 2.85 28.03
C SER A 182 36.00 3.98 28.21
N GLY A 183 35.11 4.21 27.24
CA GLY A 183 34.18 5.34 27.24
C GLY A 183 34.83 6.68 26.90
N GLU A 184 36.08 6.66 26.46
CA GLU A 184 36.80 7.85 26.01
C GLU A 184 36.53 8.10 24.51
N PRO A 185 36.29 9.36 24.11
CA PRO A 185 36.17 9.72 22.71
C PRO A 185 37.52 9.59 22.00
N SER A 186 37.50 9.11 20.77
CA SER A 186 38.67 9.03 19.87
C SER A 186 38.33 9.61 18.50
N GLU A 187 39.35 10.08 17.78
CA GLU A 187 39.15 10.55 16.41
C GLU A 187 38.93 9.36 15.46
N PRO A 188 38.05 9.50 14.45
CA PRO A 188 37.85 8.46 13.46
C PRO A 188 39.11 8.21 12.64
N LEU A 189 39.39 6.94 12.35
CA LEU A 189 40.57 6.53 11.58
C LEU A 189 40.51 6.93 10.11
N LEU A 190 39.31 7.08 9.56
CA LEU A 190 39.09 7.49 8.18
C LEU A 190 39.04 9.02 8.09
N PRO A 191 39.64 9.63 7.05
CA PRO A 191 39.54 11.06 6.80
C PRO A 191 38.07 11.47 6.76
N GLN A 192 37.74 12.51 7.54
CA GLN A 192 36.39 13.06 7.56
C GLN A 192 36.29 14.16 6.50
N HIS A 193 35.19 14.14 5.76
CA HIS A 193 34.84 15.16 4.78
C HIS A 193 33.44 15.70 5.12
N PRO A 194 33.17 16.99 4.88
CA PRO A 194 31.83 17.54 5.05
C PRO A 194 30.85 16.80 4.13
N SER A 195 29.65 16.54 4.62
CA SER A 195 28.62 15.86 3.84
C SER A 195 28.21 16.72 2.62
N LEU A 196 27.69 16.07 1.57
CA LEU A 196 27.25 16.75 0.36
C LEU A 196 26.11 17.73 0.69
N GLU A 197 25.26 17.36 1.63
CA GLU A 197 24.14 18.15 2.09
C GLU A 197 24.60 19.43 2.80
N THR A 198 25.61 19.35 3.66
CA THR A 198 26.19 20.53 4.31
C THR A 198 26.85 21.47 3.29
N GLN A 199 27.60 20.93 2.33
CA GLN A 199 28.22 21.72 1.26
C GLN A 199 27.20 22.44 0.37
N LEU A 200 26.12 21.75 -0.04
CA LEU A 200 25.15 22.31 -0.99
C LEU A 200 24.08 23.19 -0.34
N PHE A 201 23.71 22.93 0.91
CA PHE A 201 22.56 23.57 1.56
C PHE A 201 22.95 24.48 2.73
N CYS A 202 24.16 24.38 3.28
CA CYS A 202 24.64 25.20 4.41
C CYS A 202 25.74 26.20 4.01
N GLU A 203 26.67 25.87 3.10
CA GLU A 203 27.85 26.72 2.78
C GLU A 203 27.59 27.91 1.83
N GLN A 204 26.38 28.06 1.26
CA GLN A 204 26.08 29.07 0.22
C GLN A 204 25.97 30.53 0.74
N ARG A 205 26.79 30.88 1.74
CA ARG A 205 26.75 32.12 2.52
C ARG A 205 27.87 33.10 2.14
N GLU A 206 28.09 33.34 0.86
CA GLU A 206 28.84 34.51 0.40
C GLU A 206 27.96 35.43 -0.45
N GLY A 207 27.49 36.51 0.18
CA GLY A 207 26.93 37.67 -0.52
C GLY A 207 25.41 37.78 -0.51
N GLY A 208 24.84 38.44 0.51
CA GLY A 208 23.45 38.89 0.45
C GLY A 208 22.89 39.32 1.80
N THR A 209 22.66 40.63 1.94
CA THR A 209 21.89 41.25 3.02
C THR A 209 20.46 40.73 3.06
N ALA A 210 20.20 39.66 3.80
CA ALA A 210 18.87 39.31 4.28
C ALA A 210 19.04 38.48 5.55
N GLY A 211 18.80 39.10 6.71
CA GLY A 211 18.52 38.34 7.93
C GLY A 211 17.30 37.47 7.63
N HIS A 212 17.53 36.17 7.43
CA HIS A 212 16.45 35.26 7.07
C HIS A 212 15.76 34.76 8.33
N SER A 213 14.44 34.83 8.26
CA SER A 213 13.48 34.29 9.22
C SER A 213 13.81 32.85 9.58
N PRO A 214 13.56 32.43 10.84
CA PRO A 214 13.66 31.02 11.23
C PRO A 214 12.84 30.18 10.26
N SER A 215 13.40 29.06 9.80
CA SER A 215 12.73 28.17 8.86
C SER A 215 11.35 27.79 9.39
N GLY A 216 10.29 28.18 8.67
CA GLY A 216 8.90 27.84 8.98
C GLY A 216 8.59 26.33 8.84
N ILE A 217 9.61 25.47 8.81
CA ILE A 217 9.45 24.02 8.85
C ILE A 217 8.82 23.58 10.18
N LEU A 218 9.20 24.23 11.28
CA LEU A 218 8.64 23.98 12.60
C LEU A 218 7.18 24.46 12.70
N GLU A 219 6.82 25.51 11.96
CA GLU A 219 5.43 26.00 11.87
C GLU A 219 4.53 25.08 11.02
N LYS A 220 5.12 24.20 10.21
CA LYS A 220 4.40 23.20 9.40
C LYS A 220 4.12 21.91 10.17
N ILE A 221 4.64 21.77 11.40
CA ILE A 221 4.39 20.62 12.25
C ILE A 221 2.91 20.63 12.65
N PRO A 222 2.13 19.60 12.27
CA PRO A 222 0.74 19.49 12.71
C PRO A 222 0.67 19.36 14.25
N PRO A 223 -0.37 19.92 14.90
CA PRO A 223 -0.49 19.95 16.36
C PRO A 223 -0.57 18.57 17.05
N ASP A 224 -0.81 17.50 16.28
CA ASP A 224 -0.95 16.12 16.76
C ASP A 224 0.02 15.17 16.01
N SER A 225 1.24 15.64 15.71
CA SER A 225 2.24 14.82 15.00
C SER A 225 3.04 13.94 15.97
N GLU A 226 3.64 12.86 15.47
CA GLU A 226 4.55 12.04 16.25
C GLU A 226 5.99 12.42 15.90
N ALA A 227 6.90 12.26 16.84
CA ALA A 227 8.32 12.43 16.62
C ALA A 227 9.04 11.08 16.49
N THR A 228 10.05 11.00 15.63
CA THR A 228 10.98 9.89 15.55
C THR A 228 12.39 10.40 15.82
N LEU A 229 13.06 9.80 16.79
CA LEU A 229 14.47 10.07 17.09
C LEU A 229 15.35 9.00 16.43
N VAL A 230 16.31 9.44 15.62
CA VAL A 230 17.32 8.59 14.98
C VAL A 230 18.67 8.89 15.63
N LEU A 231 19.27 7.88 16.28
CA LEU A 231 20.58 8.00 16.91
C LEU A 231 21.63 7.23 16.12
N VAL A 232 22.67 7.92 15.67
CA VAL A 232 23.79 7.33 14.91
C VAL A 232 25.10 7.57 15.63
N GLY A 233 25.73 6.49 16.09
CA GLY A 233 26.99 6.53 16.82
C GLY A 233 28.00 5.53 16.27
N ARG A 234 29.29 5.83 16.45
CA ARG A 234 30.40 4.95 16.06
C ARG A 234 31.06 4.39 17.31
N ALA A 235 31.11 3.07 17.45
CA ALA A 235 31.77 2.39 18.56
C ALA A 235 32.80 1.38 18.03
N SER A 236 34.09 1.66 18.27
CA SER A 236 35.21 0.87 17.75
C SER A 236 35.29 -0.56 18.26
N PHE A 237 34.61 -0.85 19.38
CA PHE A 237 34.61 -2.16 20.01
C PHE A 237 33.51 -3.10 19.48
N LEU A 238 32.56 -2.61 18.69
CA LEU A 238 31.52 -3.45 18.08
C LEU A 238 32.09 -4.21 16.88
N GLU A 239 31.79 -5.50 16.80
CA GLU A 239 32.29 -6.39 15.73
C GLU A 239 31.54 -6.21 14.41
N ARG A 240 30.32 -5.68 14.47
CA ARG A 240 29.40 -5.47 13.34
C ARG A 240 28.53 -4.25 13.57
N PRO A 241 28.01 -3.61 12.50
CA PRO A 241 26.94 -2.62 12.63
C PRO A 241 25.70 -3.24 13.28
N VAL A 242 25.09 -2.48 14.19
CA VAL A 242 23.91 -2.91 14.95
C VAL A 242 22.79 -1.90 14.70
N LEU A 243 21.59 -2.40 14.43
CA LEU A 243 20.39 -1.60 14.25
C LEU A 243 19.35 -2.04 15.28
N GLY A 244 18.80 -1.06 15.99
CA GLY A 244 17.67 -1.22 16.89
C GLY A 244 16.52 -0.35 16.42
N PHE A 245 15.37 -0.96 16.12
CA PHE A 245 14.13 -0.24 15.83
C PHE A 245 13.16 -0.42 16.99
N VAL A 246 12.72 0.69 17.57
CA VAL A 246 11.76 0.69 18.68
C VAL A 246 10.53 1.49 18.31
N ARG A 247 9.35 0.89 18.52
CA ARG A 247 8.07 1.60 18.51
C ARG A 247 7.44 1.48 19.89
N LEU A 248 7.19 2.61 20.55
CA LEU A 248 6.52 2.64 21.85
C LEU A 248 5.07 2.17 21.73
N GLN A 249 4.49 1.71 22.85
CA GLN A 249 3.07 1.35 22.94
C GLN A 249 2.18 2.59 22.86
N GLU A 250 2.60 3.66 23.53
CA GLU A 250 1.99 4.99 23.53
C GLU A 250 3.10 6.02 23.29
N ALA A 251 2.84 7.07 22.53
CA ALA A 251 3.81 8.16 22.41
C ALA A 251 4.10 8.76 23.78
N ALA A 252 5.38 8.97 24.06
CA ALA A 252 5.84 9.62 25.27
C ALA A 252 6.82 10.72 24.89
N GLU A 253 6.76 11.84 25.60
CA GLU A 253 7.76 12.89 25.49
C GLU A 253 9.07 12.37 26.10
N LEU A 254 10.09 12.21 25.27
CA LEU A 254 11.44 11.87 25.71
C LEU A 254 12.12 13.18 26.12
N GLU A 255 12.04 13.52 27.41
CA GLU A 255 12.64 14.74 27.97
C GLU A 255 14.11 14.89 27.52
N ASP A 256 14.45 16.10 27.08
CA ASP A 256 15.77 16.54 26.63
C ASP A 256 16.37 15.87 25.39
N ALA A 257 15.75 14.82 24.82
CA ALA A 257 16.27 14.10 23.66
C ALA A 257 15.72 14.58 22.31
N VAL A 258 14.53 15.20 22.30
CA VAL A 258 13.86 15.71 21.10
C VAL A 258 13.54 17.20 21.27
N GLN A 259 13.83 18.03 20.26
CA GLN A 259 13.71 19.49 20.38
C GLN A 259 12.25 19.97 20.45
N VAL A 260 11.34 19.27 19.77
CA VAL A 260 9.92 19.65 19.65
C VAL A 260 9.02 18.74 20.47
N ARG A 261 8.14 19.33 21.28
CA ARG A 261 7.12 18.60 22.04
C ARG A 261 5.98 18.13 21.13
N VAL A 262 5.99 16.83 20.89
CA VAL A 262 5.09 15.93 20.17
C VAL A 262 3.83 15.42 20.90
N PRO A 263 2.62 16.04 20.97
CA PRO A 263 1.53 15.43 21.72
C PRO A 263 0.87 14.26 20.94
N ASP A 264 0.84 13.09 21.59
CA ASP A 264 -0.03 11.92 21.35
C ASP A 264 0.00 11.18 19.98
N THR A 265 0.09 9.84 20.05
CA THR A 265 0.10 8.90 18.91
C THR A 265 -1.27 8.72 18.21
N TYR A 266 -1.30 8.78 16.87
CA TYR A 266 -2.48 8.49 16.05
C TYR A 266 -2.23 7.39 15.00
N THR A 267 -2.89 6.25 15.17
CA THR A 267 -3.19 5.33 14.05
C THR A 267 -4.42 5.83 13.30
N GLN A 268 -4.44 5.80 11.96
CA GLN A 268 -5.65 6.11 11.18
C GLN A 268 -6.79 5.14 11.53
N LYS A 269 -7.72 5.63 12.33
CA LYS A 269 -8.87 4.91 12.87
C LYS A 269 -10.11 5.18 12.02
N LEU A 270 -11.05 4.24 12.03
CA LEU A 270 -12.32 4.39 11.30
C LEU A 270 -13.06 5.65 11.75
N LYS A 271 -13.46 6.49 10.79
CA LYS A 271 -14.42 7.59 11.03
C LYS A 271 -15.81 6.99 11.17
N VAL A 272 -16.28 6.82 12.41
CA VAL A 272 -17.61 6.30 12.71
C VAL A 272 -18.54 7.48 13.07
N PRO A 273 -19.68 7.67 12.38
CA PRO A 273 -20.63 8.71 12.75
C PRO A 273 -21.22 8.44 14.14
N LYS A 274 -21.52 9.51 14.89
CA LYS A 274 -22.15 9.41 16.21
C LYS A 274 -23.67 9.25 16.03
N GLY A 275 -24.12 8.00 15.90
CA GLY A 275 -25.55 7.68 15.81
C GLY A 275 -26.09 7.62 14.38
N LEU A 276 -27.42 7.69 14.26
CA LEU A 276 -28.16 7.56 13.00
C LEU A 276 -28.56 8.95 12.50
N GLU A 277 -27.90 9.42 11.45
CA GLU A 277 -28.21 10.70 10.79
C GLU A 277 -28.51 10.48 9.29
N VAL A 278 -29.37 11.33 8.74
CA VAL A 278 -29.60 11.38 7.30
C VAL A 278 -28.39 12.02 6.62
N SER A 279 -28.05 11.58 5.40
CA SER A 279 -26.84 12.04 4.70
C SER A 279 -26.73 13.56 4.53
N ASN A 280 -27.88 14.26 4.52
CA ASN A 280 -27.93 15.71 4.52
C ASN A 280 -29.21 16.16 5.26
N SER A 281 -29.07 16.55 6.52
CA SER A 281 -30.19 16.93 7.39
C SER A 281 -30.85 18.26 7.03
N SER A 282 -30.13 19.15 6.32
CA SER A 282 -30.70 20.43 5.86
C SER A 282 -31.46 20.31 4.55
N ALA A 283 -31.12 19.33 3.70
CA ALA A 283 -31.70 19.16 2.36
C ALA A 283 -32.74 18.05 2.23
N ARG A 284 -32.85 17.12 3.19
CA ARG A 284 -33.86 16.04 3.12
C ARG A 284 -34.25 15.49 4.49
N GLY A 285 -35.53 15.08 4.59
CA GLY A 285 -36.00 14.23 5.67
C GLY A 285 -35.71 12.74 5.43
N TRP A 286 -36.27 11.89 6.28
CA TRP A 286 -36.15 10.42 6.19
C TRP A 286 -36.92 9.82 5.01
N ILE A 287 -38.02 10.46 4.60
CA ILE A 287 -38.85 10.01 3.47
C ILE A 287 -38.79 11.07 2.38
N ILE A 288 -38.48 10.64 1.16
CA ILE A 288 -38.42 11.53 0.00
C ILE A 288 -39.77 11.51 -0.71
N HIS A 289 -40.44 12.65 -0.73
CA HIS A 289 -41.72 12.78 -1.41
C HIS A 289 -41.51 12.81 -2.94
N PRO A 290 -42.20 11.97 -3.73
CA PRO A 290 -41.95 11.84 -5.17
C PRO A 290 -42.26 13.11 -5.98
N LEU A 291 -43.16 13.98 -5.48
CA LEU A 291 -43.46 15.29 -6.10
C LEU A 291 -42.43 16.39 -5.74
N GLY A 292 -41.38 16.06 -5.00
CA GLY A 292 -40.40 17.00 -4.47
C GLY A 292 -40.77 17.55 -3.09
N LEU A 293 -39.76 17.98 -2.33
CA LEU A 293 -39.89 18.52 -0.97
C LEU A 293 -39.88 20.07 -0.95
N TYR A 294 -38.88 20.69 -1.58
CA TYR A 294 -38.70 22.16 -1.59
C TYR A 294 -39.13 22.82 -2.92
N SER A 295 -39.06 22.08 -4.02
CA SER A 295 -39.48 22.49 -5.35
C SER A 295 -40.31 21.39 -6.00
N GLN A 296 -41.33 21.76 -6.78
CA GLN A 296 -42.10 20.77 -7.53
C GLN A 296 -41.21 20.05 -8.54
N PHE A 297 -41.20 18.72 -8.47
CA PHE A 297 -40.41 17.91 -9.38
C PHE A 297 -41.07 17.87 -10.77
N PRO A 298 -40.35 18.20 -11.86
CA PRO A 298 -40.94 18.25 -13.20
C PRO A 298 -41.47 16.88 -13.64
N ILE A 299 -42.72 16.84 -14.11
CA ILE A 299 -43.37 15.59 -14.56
C ILE A 299 -42.59 14.93 -15.71
N TRP A 300 -42.06 15.72 -16.64
CA TRP A 300 -41.24 15.19 -17.76
C TRP A 300 -40.00 14.46 -17.23
N MET A 301 -39.41 14.94 -16.14
CA MET A 301 -38.21 14.36 -15.54
C MET A 301 -38.52 13.06 -14.80
N MET A 302 -39.77 12.88 -14.33
CA MET A 302 -40.24 11.60 -13.77
C MET A 302 -40.24 10.52 -14.85
N PHE A 303 -40.75 10.82 -16.03
CA PHE A 303 -40.72 9.88 -17.15
C PHE A 303 -39.29 9.69 -17.69
N ALA A 304 -38.50 10.77 -17.79
CA ALA A 304 -37.11 10.69 -18.23
C ALA A 304 -36.23 9.86 -17.28
N SER A 305 -36.57 9.79 -15.99
CA SER A 305 -35.85 8.97 -15.00
C SER A 305 -35.91 7.46 -15.29
N ALA A 306 -36.82 7.01 -16.16
CA ALA A 306 -36.85 5.62 -16.62
C ALA A 306 -35.56 5.20 -17.35
N LEU A 307 -34.90 6.13 -18.06
CA LEU A 307 -33.67 5.86 -18.79
C LEU A 307 -32.48 5.55 -17.86
N PRO A 308 -32.12 6.39 -16.88
CA PRO A 308 -31.07 6.04 -15.92
C PRO A 308 -31.47 4.86 -15.02
N ALA A 309 -32.76 4.70 -14.70
CA ALA A 309 -33.23 3.54 -13.93
C ALA A 309 -33.01 2.22 -14.70
N LEU A 310 -33.25 2.19 -16.02
CA LEU A 310 -32.96 1.04 -16.87
C LEU A 310 -31.45 0.72 -16.90
N LEU A 311 -30.59 1.74 -16.95
CA LEU A 311 -29.14 1.55 -16.91
C LEU A 311 -28.68 0.93 -15.57
N VAL A 312 -29.20 1.45 -14.45
CA VAL A 312 -28.93 0.91 -13.11
C VAL A 312 -29.46 -0.52 -12.98
N PHE A 313 -30.64 -0.81 -13.53
CA PHE A 313 -31.19 -2.16 -13.59
C PHE A 313 -30.26 -3.12 -14.33
N ILE A 314 -29.74 -2.73 -15.51
CA ILE A 314 -28.82 -3.57 -16.29
C ILE A 314 -27.53 -3.85 -15.49
N LEU A 315 -26.99 -2.84 -14.79
CA LEU A 315 -25.81 -2.99 -13.94
C LEU A 315 -26.05 -3.99 -12.80
N ILE A 316 -27.12 -3.78 -12.02
CA ILE A 316 -27.46 -4.65 -10.89
C ILE A 316 -27.78 -6.07 -11.36
N PHE A 317 -28.49 -6.20 -12.48
CA PHE A 317 -28.79 -7.48 -13.10
C PHE A 317 -27.50 -8.22 -13.46
N LEU A 318 -26.61 -7.58 -14.20
CA LEU A 318 -25.37 -8.20 -14.67
C LEU A 318 -24.46 -8.59 -13.50
N GLU A 319 -24.26 -7.71 -12.52
CA GLU A 319 -23.47 -8.02 -11.33
C GLU A 319 -24.07 -9.18 -10.52
N SER A 320 -25.39 -9.18 -10.33
CA SER A 320 -26.06 -10.20 -9.52
C SER A 320 -26.06 -11.56 -10.19
N GLN A 321 -26.38 -11.62 -11.50
CA GLN A 321 -26.41 -12.89 -12.24
C GLN A 321 -25.01 -13.49 -12.37
N ILE A 322 -23.99 -12.70 -12.71
CA ILE A 322 -22.60 -13.18 -12.77
C ILE A 322 -22.13 -13.65 -11.40
N THR A 323 -22.45 -12.91 -10.33
CA THR A 323 -22.08 -13.30 -8.97
C THR A 323 -22.73 -14.62 -8.57
N THR A 324 -24.03 -14.79 -8.85
CA THR A 324 -24.73 -16.05 -8.53
C THR A 324 -24.15 -17.21 -9.33
N LEU A 325 -23.88 -17.05 -10.64
CA LEU A 325 -23.23 -18.08 -11.46
C LEU A 325 -21.86 -18.50 -10.92
N ILE A 326 -21.01 -17.54 -10.55
CA ILE A 326 -19.67 -17.83 -9.99
C ILE A 326 -19.79 -18.64 -8.68
N ILE A 327 -20.83 -18.42 -7.89
CA ILE A 327 -21.05 -19.14 -6.63
C ILE A 327 -21.69 -20.49 -6.87
N SER A 328 -22.60 -20.61 -7.82
CA SER A 328 -23.35 -21.83 -8.14
C SER A 328 -22.58 -22.83 -8.99
N LYS A 329 -21.28 -22.58 -9.25
CA LYS A 329 -20.42 -23.47 -10.02
C LYS A 329 -20.47 -24.92 -9.50
N PRO A 330 -20.55 -25.92 -10.39
CA PRO A 330 -20.63 -27.33 -10.01
C PRO A 330 -19.40 -27.80 -9.20
N GLU A 331 -18.24 -27.18 -9.42
CA GLU A 331 -16.98 -27.43 -8.69
C GLU A 331 -17.11 -27.26 -7.17
N ARG A 332 -18.03 -26.40 -6.72
CA ARG A 332 -18.26 -26.12 -5.29
C ARG A 332 -19.16 -27.15 -4.61
N LYS A 333 -19.74 -28.09 -5.37
CA LYS A 333 -20.59 -29.18 -4.84
C LYS A 333 -21.72 -28.67 -3.94
N LEU A 334 -22.37 -27.57 -4.35
CA LEU A 334 -23.56 -27.07 -3.68
C LEU A 334 -24.72 -28.06 -3.88
N ILE A 335 -25.51 -28.24 -2.82
CA ILE A 335 -26.56 -29.26 -2.75
C ILE A 335 -27.93 -28.61 -2.91
N LYS A 336 -28.13 -27.41 -2.35
CA LYS A 336 -29.36 -26.66 -2.54
C LYS A 336 -29.30 -25.93 -3.86
N GLY A 337 -30.42 -25.94 -4.56
CA GLY A 337 -30.53 -25.23 -5.82
C GLY A 337 -30.45 -23.71 -5.69
N SER A 338 -30.12 -23.04 -6.79
CA SER A 338 -29.99 -21.57 -6.88
C SER A 338 -31.32 -20.88 -7.20
N GLY A 339 -31.52 -19.66 -6.69
CA GLY A 339 -32.75 -18.89 -6.83
C GLY A 339 -32.62 -17.64 -7.69
N PHE A 340 -32.14 -17.72 -8.93
CA PHE A 340 -31.82 -16.55 -9.78
C PHE A 340 -32.95 -15.50 -9.89
N HIS A 341 -34.18 -15.95 -10.15
CA HIS A 341 -35.32 -15.05 -10.31
C HIS A 341 -35.76 -14.40 -9.00
N LEU A 342 -35.74 -15.18 -7.91
CA LEU A 342 -36.12 -14.69 -6.59
C LEU A 342 -35.11 -13.67 -6.09
N ASP A 343 -33.81 -13.94 -6.27
CA ASP A 343 -32.72 -13.04 -5.88
C ASP A 343 -32.82 -11.71 -6.62
N LEU A 344 -33.09 -11.76 -7.93
CA LEU A 344 -33.27 -10.56 -8.74
C LEU A 344 -34.47 -9.71 -8.29
N LEU A 345 -35.63 -10.36 -8.03
CA LEU A 345 -36.82 -9.68 -7.53
C LEU A 345 -36.57 -9.03 -6.16
N LEU A 346 -35.89 -9.73 -5.26
CA LEU A 346 -35.59 -9.23 -3.91
C LEU A 346 -34.61 -8.06 -3.95
N VAL A 347 -33.48 -8.18 -4.67
CA VAL A 347 -32.46 -7.12 -4.75
C VAL A 347 -33.03 -5.84 -5.35
N ILE A 348 -33.76 -5.94 -6.46
CA ILE A 348 -34.37 -4.78 -7.12
C ILE A 348 -35.52 -4.21 -6.31
N GLY A 349 -36.38 -5.07 -5.75
CA GLY A 349 -37.49 -4.62 -4.91
C GLY A 349 -37.01 -3.89 -3.66
N MET A 350 -35.99 -4.42 -2.98
CA MET A 350 -35.35 -3.77 -1.84
C MET A 350 -34.64 -2.48 -2.25
N GLY A 351 -33.95 -2.46 -3.39
CA GLY A 351 -33.32 -1.26 -3.95
C GLY A 351 -34.33 -0.15 -4.25
N GLY A 352 -35.47 -0.50 -4.87
CA GLY A 352 -36.55 0.44 -5.15
C GLY A 352 -37.25 0.97 -3.90
N LEU A 353 -37.36 0.15 -2.85
CA LEU A 353 -37.88 0.61 -1.56
C LEU A 353 -36.87 1.51 -0.83
N ALA A 354 -35.57 1.18 -0.91
CA ALA A 354 -34.48 1.94 -0.28
C ALA A 354 -34.38 3.37 -0.84
N THR A 355 -34.60 3.56 -2.14
CA THR A 355 -34.56 4.90 -2.75
C THR A 355 -35.67 5.82 -2.25
N LEU A 356 -36.82 5.30 -1.81
CA LEU A 356 -37.88 6.11 -1.17
C LEU A 356 -37.42 6.74 0.16
N PHE A 357 -36.48 6.10 0.85
CA PHE A 357 -35.83 6.61 2.06
C PHE A 357 -34.53 7.38 1.78
N GLY A 358 -34.18 7.56 0.50
CA GLY A 358 -32.90 8.13 0.07
C GLY A 358 -31.70 7.32 0.55
N MET A 359 -31.86 6.01 0.66
CA MET A 359 -30.77 5.06 0.89
C MET A 359 -30.17 4.64 -0.45
N PRO A 360 -28.87 4.30 -0.51
CA PRO A 360 -28.27 3.76 -1.72
C PRO A 360 -28.89 2.41 -2.09
N TRP A 361 -28.99 2.14 -3.38
CA TRP A 361 -29.28 0.79 -3.86
C TRP A 361 -28.10 -0.14 -3.59
N LEU A 362 -28.39 -1.43 -3.49
CA LEU A 362 -27.40 -2.48 -3.23
C LEU A 362 -27.41 -3.49 -4.38
N SER A 363 -26.24 -4.04 -4.69
CA SER A 363 -26.07 -5.18 -5.61
C SER A 363 -25.35 -6.34 -4.91
N ALA A 364 -25.47 -7.54 -5.45
CA ALA A 364 -24.72 -8.69 -4.93
C ALA A 364 -23.23 -8.52 -5.27
N THR A 365 -22.38 -8.42 -4.24
CA THR A 365 -20.95 -8.14 -4.41
C THR A 365 -20.15 -9.43 -4.62
N THR A 366 -19.50 -9.57 -5.78
CA THR A 366 -18.78 -10.81 -6.16
C THR A 366 -17.73 -11.26 -5.16
N VAL A 367 -16.75 -10.41 -4.82
CA VAL A 367 -15.64 -10.79 -3.92
C VAL A 367 -16.15 -11.15 -2.52
N ARG A 368 -17.11 -10.39 -1.99
CA ARG A 368 -17.70 -10.65 -0.67
C ARG A 368 -18.49 -11.96 -0.64
N SER A 369 -19.28 -12.21 -1.66
CA SER A 369 -20.08 -13.44 -1.74
C SER A 369 -19.20 -14.68 -1.95
N VAL A 370 -18.15 -14.58 -2.77
CA VAL A 370 -17.16 -15.66 -2.95
C VAL A 370 -16.39 -15.95 -1.67
N THR A 371 -15.90 -14.92 -0.98
CA THR A 371 -15.15 -15.11 0.28
C THR A 371 -16.03 -15.66 1.41
N HIS A 372 -17.29 -15.22 1.48
CA HIS A 372 -18.27 -15.80 2.40
C HIS A 372 -18.55 -17.28 2.08
N ALA A 373 -18.67 -17.64 0.80
CA ALA A 373 -18.80 -19.04 0.38
C ALA A 373 -17.54 -19.85 0.75
N ASN A 374 -16.35 -19.31 0.48
CA ASN A 374 -15.06 -19.95 0.82
C ASN A 374 -14.90 -20.19 2.32
N ALA A 375 -15.38 -19.27 3.16
CA ALA A 375 -15.38 -19.43 4.62
C ALA A 375 -16.30 -20.58 5.11
N LEU A 376 -17.28 -20.98 4.28
CA LEU A 376 -18.21 -22.08 4.54
C LEU A 376 -17.79 -23.39 3.83
N THR A 377 -16.74 -23.33 3.00
CA THR A 377 -16.21 -24.48 2.25
C THR A 377 -15.37 -25.36 3.15
N VAL A 378 -15.67 -26.66 3.18
CA VAL A 378 -14.87 -27.67 3.86
C VAL A 378 -13.98 -28.37 2.83
N MET A 379 -12.67 -28.23 3.02
CA MET A 379 -11.67 -28.92 2.21
C MET A 379 -11.44 -30.34 2.75
N GLY A 380 -11.51 -31.33 1.86
CA GLY A 380 -11.21 -32.72 2.17
C GLY A 380 -9.70 -32.95 2.35
N LYS A 381 -9.36 -33.98 3.14
CA LYS A 381 -7.96 -34.42 3.28
C LYS A 381 -7.45 -34.94 1.93
N ALA A 382 -6.25 -34.52 1.54
CA ALA A 382 -5.60 -35.01 0.32
C ALA A 382 -5.47 -36.54 0.37
N SER A 383 -6.02 -37.24 -0.63
CA SER A 383 -5.95 -38.71 -0.71
C SER A 383 -4.53 -39.25 -0.90
N ALA A 384 -3.58 -38.39 -1.31
CA ALA A 384 -2.16 -38.73 -1.47
C ALA A 384 -1.28 -37.55 -1.04
N PRO A 385 -0.06 -37.79 -0.52
CA PRO A 385 0.91 -36.73 -0.23
C PRO A 385 1.26 -35.98 -1.52
N GLY A 386 0.97 -34.68 -1.56
CA GLY A 386 1.18 -33.81 -2.73
C GLY A 386 -0.05 -33.62 -3.64
N ALA A 387 -1.17 -34.30 -3.39
CA ALA A 387 -2.43 -34.03 -4.10
C ALA A 387 -3.10 -32.76 -3.56
N ALA A 388 -3.67 -31.95 -4.46
CA ALA A 388 -4.43 -30.76 -4.07
C ALA A 388 -5.64 -31.14 -3.20
N ALA A 389 -5.91 -30.37 -2.16
CA ALA A 389 -7.09 -30.56 -1.32
C ALA A 389 -8.36 -30.38 -2.16
N GLN A 390 -9.22 -31.39 -2.20
CA GLN A 390 -10.47 -31.33 -2.94
C GLN A 390 -11.59 -30.76 -2.08
N ILE A 391 -12.44 -29.93 -2.67
CA ILE A 391 -13.65 -29.42 -2.00
C ILE A 391 -14.54 -30.62 -1.67
N GLN A 392 -14.88 -30.80 -0.40
CA GLN A 392 -15.74 -31.89 0.05
C GLN A 392 -17.21 -31.46 -0.01
N GLU A 393 -17.54 -30.37 0.67
CA GLU A 393 -18.88 -29.80 0.74
C GLU A 393 -18.80 -28.31 1.13
N VAL A 394 -19.86 -27.55 0.83
CA VAL A 394 -20.03 -26.17 1.30
C VAL A 394 -21.23 -26.13 2.24
N LYS A 395 -21.05 -25.55 3.43
CA LYS A 395 -22.11 -25.46 4.43
C LYS A 395 -23.10 -24.35 4.09
N GLU A 396 -24.20 -24.70 3.46
CA GLU A 396 -25.26 -23.75 3.05
C GLU A 396 -26.16 -23.34 4.22
N GLN A 397 -25.93 -22.14 4.77
CA GLN A 397 -26.61 -21.62 5.95
C GLN A 397 -27.28 -20.26 5.68
N ARG A 398 -28.46 -20.02 6.26
CA ARG A 398 -29.12 -18.70 6.26
C ARG A 398 -28.65 -17.80 7.41
N ILE A 399 -28.20 -18.41 8.50
CA ILE A 399 -27.88 -17.72 9.75
C ILE A 399 -26.61 -16.88 9.62
N SER A 400 -25.58 -17.34 8.90
CA SER A 400 -24.33 -16.60 8.76
C SER A 400 -24.56 -15.24 8.08
N GLY A 401 -25.28 -15.21 6.96
CA GLY A 401 -25.64 -13.97 6.26
C GLY A 401 -26.56 -13.06 7.07
N LEU A 402 -27.53 -13.63 7.79
CA LEU A 402 -28.40 -12.87 8.69
C LEU A 402 -27.60 -12.23 9.83
N LEU A 403 -26.70 -12.99 10.46
CA LEU A 403 -25.86 -12.53 11.55
C LEU A 403 -24.93 -11.40 11.09
N ILE A 404 -24.29 -11.53 9.93
CA ILE A 404 -23.48 -10.44 9.36
C ILE A 404 -24.32 -9.18 9.17
N SER A 405 -25.53 -9.29 8.57
CA SER A 405 -26.43 -8.15 8.38
C SER A 405 -26.83 -7.48 9.71
N VAL A 406 -27.13 -8.28 10.73
CA VAL A 406 -27.45 -7.78 12.09
C VAL A 406 -26.24 -7.09 12.72
N LEU A 407 -25.04 -7.66 12.63
CA LEU A 407 -23.82 -7.05 13.16
C LEU A 407 -23.48 -5.74 12.45
N VAL A 408 -23.66 -5.66 11.14
CA VAL A 408 -23.49 -4.40 10.39
C VAL A 408 -24.49 -3.36 10.89
N GLY A 409 -25.75 -3.73 11.15
CA GLY A 409 -26.74 -2.83 11.75
C GLY A 409 -26.37 -2.37 13.17
N LEU A 410 -25.88 -3.29 14.01
CA LEU A 410 -25.44 -3.00 15.39
C LEU A 410 -24.11 -2.25 15.45
N SER A 411 -23.33 -2.20 14.37
CA SER A 411 -22.02 -1.53 14.32
C SER A 411 -22.08 -0.05 14.69
N ILE A 412 -23.23 0.60 14.47
CA ILE A 412 -23.48 2.00 14.85
C ILE A 412 -23.42 2.18 16.38
N LEU A 413 -23.88 1.18 17.15
CA LEU A 413 -23.80 1.18 18.62
C LEU A 413 -22.39 0.88 19.13
N MET A 414 -21.60 0.16 18.33
CA MET A 414 -20.23 -0.26 18.65
C MET A 414 -19.17 0.76 18.19
N GLY A 415 -19.57 2.01 17.92
CA GLY A 415 -18.66 3.06 17.44
C GLY A 415 -17.34 3.20 18.22
N PRO A 416 -17.35 3.23 19.57
CA PRO A 416 -16.11 3.28 20.34
C PRO A 416 -15.20 2.08 20.08
N VAL A 417 -15.76 0.88 19.99
CA VAL A 417 -14.99 -0.36 19.74
C VAL A 417 -14.43 -0.38 18.31
N LEU A 418 -15.24 -0.01 17.31
CA LEU A 418 -14.79 0.05 15.91
C LEU A 418 -13.71 1.11 15.70
N SER A 419 -13.75 2.19 16.47
CA SER A 419 -12.72 3.23 16.40
C SER A 419 -11.34 2.75 16.83
N HIS A 420 -11.19 1.60 17.50
CA HIS A 420 -9.88 1.05 17.82
C HIS A 420 -9.22 0.29 16.67
N ILE A 421 -9.96 -0.02 15.59
CA ILE A 421 -9.44 -0.83 14.49
C ILE A 421 -8.66 0.08 13.52
N PRO A 422 -7.35 -0.15 13.32
CA PRO A 422 -6.55 0.63 12.37
C PRO A 422 -6.92 0.29 10.92
N MET A 423 -6.92 1.30 10.04
CA MET A 423 -7.19 1.11 8.61
C MET A 423 -6.21 0.14 7.92
N ALA A 424 -4.96 0.08 8.38
CA ALA A 424 -3.94 -0.85 7.87
C ALA A 424 -4.37 -2.33 8.00
N VAL A 425 -5.06 -2.68 9.10
CA VAL A 425 -5.57 -4.04 9.31
C VAL A 425 -6.65 -4.37 8.28
N LEU A 426 -7.53 -3.41 7.98
CA LEU A 426 -8.58 -3.60 6.97
C LEU A 426 -7.97 -3.78 5.56
N PHE A 427 -6.94 -3.03 5.21
CA PHE A 427 -6.23 -3.23 3.93
C PHE A 427 -5.60 -4.61 3.83
N GLY A 428 -5.02 -5.13 4.92
CA GLY A 428 -4.52 -6.51 4.97
C GLY A 428 -5.62 -7.54 4.71
N ILE A 429 -6.79 -7.37 5.34
CA ILE A 429 -7.96 -8.25 5.11
C ILE A 429 -8.47 -8.11 3.67
N PHE A 430 -8.54 -6.90 3.12
CA PHE A 430 -8.95 -6.69 1.72
C PHE A 430 -8.00 -7.35 0.73
N LEU A 431 -6.68 -7.27 0.96
CA LEU A 431 -5.69 -7.95 0.13
C LEU A 431 -5.87 -9.47 0.19
N TYR A 432 -6.04 -10.03 1.39
CA TYR A 432 -6.31 -11.46 1.57
C TYR A 432 -7.59 -11.89 0.85
N MET A 433 -8.68 -11.13 0.99
CA MET A 433 -9.94 -11.39 0.28
C MET A 433 -9.77 -11.30 -1.25
N GLY A 434 -8.98 -10.35 -1.74
CA GLY A 434 -8.65 -10.23 -3.16
C GLY A 434 -7.93 -11.47 -3.68
N VAL A 435 -6.82 -11.86 -3.05
CA VAL A 435 -6.02 -13.03 -3.47
C VAL A 435 -6.81 -14.33 -3.37
N THR A 436 -7.54 -14.55 -2.28
CA THR A 436 -8.34 -15.78 -2.10
C THR A 436 -9.51 -15.87 -3.07
N SER A 437 -10.06 -14.74 -3.52
CA SER A 437 -11.14 -14.73 -4.52
C SER A 437 -10.69 -15.12 -5.93
N LEU A 438 -9.38 -15.08 -6.22
CA LEU A 438 -8.81 -15.54 -7.48
C LEU A 438 -8.71 -17.07 -7.56
N SER A 439 -8.81 -17.77 -6.43
CA SER A 439 -8.78 -19.23 -6.38
C SER A 439 -10.04 -19.82 -7.02
N GLY A 440 -9.86 -20.75 -7.95
CA GLY A 440 -10.96 -21.38 -8.71
C GLY A 440 -11.37 -20.62 -9.98
N ILE A 441 -10.61 -19.59 -10.37
CA ILE A 441 -10.77 -18.93 -11.67
C ILE A 441 -9.81 -19.56 -12.68
N GLN A 442 -10.33 -20.34 -13.63
CA GLN A 442 -9.53 -21.02 -14.67
C GLN A 442 -8.67 -20.07 -15.51
N LEU A 443 -9.13 -18.83 -15.76
CA LEU A 443 -8.30 -17.78 -16.39
C LEU A 443 -7.02 -17.52 -15.59
N PHE A 444 -7.13 -17.37 -14.26
CA PHE A 444 -5.97 -17.13 -13.40
C PHE A 444 -5.02 -18.33 -13.38
N ASP A 445 -5.55 -19.55 -13.32
CA ASP A 445 -4.74 -20.76 -13.40
C ASP A 445 -3.98 -20.84 -14.73
N ARG A 446 -4.63 -20.50 -15.85
CA ARG A 446 -3.98 -20.45 -17.19
C ARG A 446 -2.96 -19.31 -17.31
N ILE A 447 -3.19 -18.17 -16.66
CA ILE A 447 -2.19 -17.11 -16.57
C ILE A 447 -0.95 -17.63 -15.84
N LEU A 448 -1.10 -18.36 -14.74
CA LEU A 448 0.02 -18.99 -14.04
C LEU A 448 0.72 -20.06 -14.92
N LEU A 449 -0.02 -20.77 -15.76
CA LEU A 449 0.55 -21.74 -16.71
C LEU A 449 1.40 -21.08 -17.81
N LEU A 450 1.19 -19.80 -18.14
CA LEU A 450 2.09 -19.07 -19.07
C LEU A 450 3.52 -18.99 -18.54
N PHE A 451 3.67 -18.93 -17.21
CA PHE A 451 4.97 -18.80 -16.54
C PHE A 451 5.55 -20.15 -16.09
N LYS A 452 4.84 -21.27 -16.33
CA LYS A 452 5.29 -22.61 -15.95
C LYS A 452 5.81 -23.35 -17.19
N PRO A 453 6.91 -24.14 -17.07
CA PRO A 453 7.35 -24.98 -18.17
C PRO A 453 6.30 -26.05 -18.48
N PRO A 454 6.12 -26.46 -19.75
CA PRO A 454 5.16 -27.50 -20.14
C PRO A 454 5.28 -28.83 -19.38
N LYS A 455 6.46 -29.13 -18.84
CA LYS A 455 6.74 -30.32 -18.03
C LYS A 455 5.99 -30.34 -16.69
N TYR A 456 5.66 -29.18 -16.14
CA TYR A 456 4.99 -29.02 -14.84
C TYR A 456 3.49 -28.74 -14.97
N HIS A 457 2.93 -28.97 -16.16
CA HIS A 457 1.52 -28.78 -16.37
C HIS A 457 0.68 -29.83 -15.63
N PRO A 458 -0.41 -29.42 -14.97
CA PRO A 458 -1.28 -30.34 -14.25
C PRO A 458 -2.11 -31.20 -15.20
N ASP A 459 -2.65 -32.30 -14.66
CA ASP A 459 -3.41 -33.31 -15.38
C ASP A 459 -4.87 -32.90 -15.71
N VAL A 460 -5.08 -31.65 -16.12
CA VAL A 460 -6.41 -31.07 -16.38
C VAL A 460 -6.83 -31.19 -17.87
N PRO A 461 -8.14 -31.27 -18.19
CA PRO A 461 -8.64 -31.51 -19.55
C PRO A 461 -8.13 -30.51 -20.59
N TYR A 462 -8.11 -29.22 -20.24
CA TYR A 462 -7.64 -28.13 -21.10
C TYR A 462 -6.11 -28.07 -21.29
N VAL A 463 -5.34 -28.94 -20.63
CA VAL A 463 -3.91 -29.08 -20.91
C VAL A 463 -3.64 -30.35 -21.70
N LYS A 464 -4.41 -31.42 -21.46
CA LYS A 464 -4.26 -32.69 -22.18
C LYS A 464 -4.82 -32.67 -23.59
N ARG A 465 -5.95 -32.00 -23.80
CA ARG A 465 -6.75 -32.13 -25.05
C ARG A 465 -6.48 -31.03 -26.07
N VAL A 466 -5.95 -29.88 -25.66
CA VAL A 466 -5.63 -28.77 -26.55
C VAL A 466 -4.13 -28.51 -26.58
N LYS A 467 -3.63 -28.07 -27.74
CA LYS A 467 -2.21 -27.75 -27.90
C LYS A 467 -1.83 -26.57 -27.01
N THR A 468 -0.68 -26.64 -26.35
CA THR A 468 -0.18 -25.61 -25.41
C THR A 468 -0.16 -24.20 -26.02
N TRP A 469 0.32 -24.04 -27.26
CA TRP A 469 0.32 -22.75 -27.95
C TRP A 469 -1.11 -22.19 -28.18
N ARG A 470 -2.09 -23.07 -28.47
CA ARG A 470 -3.49 -22.66 -28.65
C ARG A 470 -4.13 -22.24 -27.32
N MET A 471 -3.82 -22.94 -26.23
CA MET A 471 -4.23 -22.53 -24.89
C MET A 471 -3.66 -21.15 -24.51
N HIS A 472 -2.38 -20.89 -24.81
CA HIS A 472 -1.77 -19.58 -24.56
C HIS A 472 -2.37 -18.47 -25.43
N LEU A 473 -2.65 -18.76 -26.71
CA LEU A 473 -3.35 -17.82 -27.59
C LEU A 473 -4.74 -17.45 -27.04
N PHE A 474 -5.51 -18.43 -26.58
CA PHE A 474 -6.82 -18.21 -25.97
C PHE A 474 -6.71 -17.34 -24.70
N THR A 475 -5.76 -17.67 -23.83
CA THR A 475 -5.50 -16.90 -22.60
C THR A 475 -5.06 -15.47 -22.92
N GLY A 476 -4.24 -15.28 -23.95
CA GLY A 476 -3.84 -13.95 -24.46
C GLY A 476 -5.03 -13.11 -24.93
N ILE A 477 -5.97 -13.71 -25.66
CA ILE A 477 -7.21 -13.03 -26.06
C ILE A 477 -8.01 -12.59 -24.83
N GLN A 478 -8.14 -13.44 -23.81
CA GLN A 478 -8.83 -13.10 -22.56
C GLN A 478 -8.14 -11.95 -21.80
N ILE A 479 -6.80 -11.94 -21.75
CA ILE A 479 -6.03 -10.83 -21.15
C ILE A 479 -6.27 -9.52 -21.90
N VAL A 480 -6.29 -9.54 -23.24
CA VAL A 480 -6.59 -8.35 -24.05
C VAL A 480 -8.00 -7.83 -23.78
N CYS A 481 -8.99 -8.73 -23.66
CA CYS A 481 -10.35 -8.35 -23.30
C CYS A 481 -10.41 -7.71 -21.91
N LEU A 482 -9.69 -8.28 -20.93
CA LEU A 482 -9.60 -7.75 -19.58
C LEU A 482 -8.93 -6.36 -19.55
N ALA A 483 -7.87 -6.16 -20.32
CA ALA A 483 -7.21 -4.86 -20.47
C ALA A 483 -8.15 -3.81 -21.10
N GLY A 484 -8.95 -4.21 -22.10
CA GLY A 484 -9.99 -3.36 -22.69
C GLY A 484 -11.07 -2.95 -21.68
N LEU A 485 -11.56 -3.91 -20.87
CA LEU A 485 -12.50 -3.63 -19.78
C LEU A 485 -11.90 -2.71 -18.71
N TRP A 486 -10.63 -2.92 -18.36
CA TRP A 486 -9.91 -2.08 -17.40
C TRP A 486 -9.72 -0.64 -17.93
N ALA A 487 -9.42 -0.46 -19.21
CA ALA A 487 -9.34 0.84 -19.84
C ALA A 487 -10.69 1.57 -19.80
N VAL A 488 -11.79 0.91 -20.17
CA VAL A 488 -13.14 1.48 -20.11
C VAL A 488 -13.55 1.87 -18.68
N LYS A 489 -13.15 1.07 -17.69
CA LYS A 489 -13.40 1.34 -16.27
C LYS A 489 -12.60 2.53 -15.75
N SER A 490 -11.40 2.76 -16.27
CA SER A 490 -10.48 3.79 -15.77
C SER A 490 -10.95 5.21 -16.04
N PHE A 491 -11.73 5.43 -17.11
CA PHE A 491 -12.29 6.75 -17.40
C PHE A 491 -13.69 6.91 -16.78
N PRO A 492 -13.94 7.95 -15.94
CA PRO A 492 -15.22 8.14 -15.25
C PRO A 492 -16.42 8.29 -16.18
N THR A 493 -16.23 8.91 -17.34
CA THR A 493 -17.28 9.13 -18.34
C THR A 493 -17.67 7.86 -19.08
N THR A 494 -16.73 6.93 -19.30
CA THR A 494 -16.99 5.67 -20.00
C THR A 494 -17.31 4.51 -19.06
N SER A 495 -17.09 4.64 -17.75
CA SER A 495 -17.38 3.58 -16.78
C SER A 495 -18.87 3.17 -16.77
N LEU A 496 -19.79 4.06 -17.16
CA LEU A 496 -21.21 3.74 -17.30
C LEU A 496 -21.50 2.77 -18.46
N ALA A 497 -20.58 2.65 -19.42
CA ALA A 497 -20.71 1.76 -20.56
C ALA A 497 -20.18 0.33 -20.28
N LEU A 498 -19.56 0.10 -19.12
CA LEU A 498 -18.99 -1.18 -18.70
C LEU A 498 -19.91 -2.41 -18.91
N PRO A 499 -21.21 -2.39 -18.55
CA PRO A 499 -22.07 -3.55 -18.75
C PRO A 499 -22.27 -3.89 -20.23
N PHE A 500 -22.34 -2.88 -21.12
CA PHE A 500 -22.48 -3.11 -22.55
C PHE A 500 -21.21 -3.70 -23.15
N VAL A 501 -20.05 -3.25 -22.71
CA VAL A 501 -18.75 -3.82 -23.13
C VAL A 501 -18.63 -5.26 -22.66
N LEU A 502 -19.10 -5.56 -21.44
CA LEU A 502 -19.09 -6.94 -20.93
C LEU A 502 -20.06 -7.83 -21.74
N ILE A 503 -21.27 -7.36 -22.06
CA ILE A 503 -22.19 -8.09 -22.93
C ILE A 503 -21.59 -8.31 -24.32
N LEU A 504 -20.84 -7.34 -24.86
CA LEU A 504 -20.16 -7.45 -26.16
C LEU A 504 -19.10 -8.56 -26.20
N THR A 505 -18.57 -8.97 -25.03
CA THR A 505 -17.68 -10.13 -24.95
C THR A 505 -18.39 -11.46 -25.27
N VAL A 506 -19.72 -11.53 -25.13
CA VAL A 506 -20.50 -12.74 -25.43
C VAL A 506 -20.56 -13.01 -26.94
N PRO A 507 -20.91 -12.05 -27.82
CA PRO A 507 -20.76 -12.20 -29.27
C PRO A 507 -19.32 -12.48 -29.69
N LEU A 508 -18.31 -11.85 -29.06
CA LEU A 508 -16.90 -12.15 -29.30
C LEU A 508 -16.62 -13.65 -29.05
N ARG A 509 -17.12 -14.21 -27.95
CA ARG A 509 -17.01 -15.65 -27.66
C ARG A 509 -17.79 -16.52 -28.63
N ARG A 510 -19.02 -16.14 -28.99
CA ARG A 510 -19.92 -16.97 -29.82
C ARG A 510 -19.62 -16.93 -31.32
N LEU A 511 -19.09 -15.82 -31.83
CA LEU A 511 -18.92 -15.60 -33.28
C LEU A 511 -17.45 -15.58 -33.70
N LEU A 512 -16.57 -14.92 -32.94
CA LEU A 512 -15.18 -14.71 -33.36
C LEU A 512 -14.26 -15.86 -32.92
N LEU A 513 -14.45 -16.43 -31.73
CA LEU A 513 -13.62 -17.54 -31.27
C LEU A 513 -13.80 -18.84 -32.09
N PRO A 514 -15.01 -19.22 -32.56
CA PRO A 514 -15.19 -20.39 -33.42
C PRO A 514 -14.54 -20.26 -34.81
N LEU A 515 -14.13 -19.04 -35.22
CA LEU A 515 -13.34 -18.83 -36.44
C LEU A 515 -11.88 -19.28 -36.26
N ILE A 516 -11.36 -19.24 -35.04
CA ILE A 516 -9.95 -19.49 -34.72
C ILE A 516 -9.76 -20.88 -34.11
N PHE A 517 -10.70 -21.32 -33.27
CA PHE A 517 -10.65 -22.56 -32.51
C PHE A 517 -11.74 -23.54 -32.96
N ARG A 518 -11.47 -24.84 -32.82
CA ARG A 518 -12.51 -25.86 -33.05
C ARG A 518 -13.47 -25.89 -31.86
N ASN A 519 -14.74 -26.25 -32.11
CA ASN A 519 -15.75 -26.36 -31.04
C ASN A 519 -15.30 -27.27 -29.89
N LEU A 520 -14.62 -28.38 -30.19
CA LEU A 520 -14.07 -29.27 -29.15
C LEU A 520 -12.93 -28.63 -28.34
N GLU A 521 -12.12 -27.77 -28.95
CA GLU A 521 -11.07 -27.04 -28.23
C GLU A 521 -11.67 -25.98 -27.32
N LEU A 522 -12.66 -25.22 -27.80
CA LEU A 522 -13.39 -24.24 -26.99
C LEU A 522 -14.15 -24.90 -25.85
N GLN A 523 -14.83 -26.02 -26.11
CA GLN A 523 -15.50 -26.77 -25.07
C GLN A 523 -14.50 -27.27 -24.03
N CYS A 524 -13.30 -27.73 -24.42
CA CYS A 524 -12.28 -28.10 -23.42
C CYS A 524 -11.74 -26.89 -22.65
N LEU A 525 -11.66 -25.71 -23.28
CA LEU A 525 -11.15 -24.48 -22.67
C LEU A 525 -12.19 -23.75 -21.80
N ASP A 526 -13.48 -24.02 -22.01
CA ASP A 526 -14.60 -23.48 -21.26
C ASP A 526 -15.20 -24.51 -20.27
N ALA A 527 -15.02 -25.81 -20.50
CA ALA A 527 -15.61 -26.86 -19.65
C ALA A 527 -14.93 -26.93 -18.28
N ASP A 528 -15.77 -26.80 -17.26
CA ASP A 528 -15.47 -27.21 -15.90
C ASP A 528 -15.22 -28.74 -15.88
N ASP A 529 -14.39 -29.25 -14.97
CA ASP A 529 -13.82 -30.61 -14.92
C ASP A 529 -14.80 -31.82 -14.95
N ALA A 530 -16.10 -31.61 -15.22
CA ALA A 530 -17.03 -32.65 -15.60
C ALA A 530 -16.72 -33.18 -17.01
N LYS A 531 -16.82 -34.50 -17.19
CA LYS A 531 -16.66 -35.16 -18.51
C LYS A 531 -17.49 -34.38 -19.54
N PRO A 532 -16.93 -33.98 -20.70
CA PRO A 532 -17.73 -33.37 -21.74
C PRO A 532 -18.80 -34.39 -22.14
N SER A 533 -20.06 -34.10 -21.82
CA SER A 533 -21.19 -34.79 -22.39
C SER A 533 -21.17 -34.50 -23.88
N LEU A 534 -21.10 -35.54 -24.70
CA LEU A 534 -21.16 -35.45 -26.15
C LEU A 534 -22.55 -35.02 -26.66
N ASP A 535 -23.49 -34.76 -25.74
CA ASP A 535 -24.87 -34.39 -25.98
C ASP A 535 -25.20 -33.03 -25.33
N GLU A 536 -24.51 -31.96 -25.71
CA GLU A 536 -25.10 -30.61 -25.58
C GLU A 536 -26.13 -30.47 -26.71
N GLU A 537 -27.40 -30.80 -26.43
CA GLU A 537 -28.51 -30.39 -27.29
C GLU A 537 -28.47 -28.85 -27.42
N GLU A 538 -28.44 -28.34 -28.65
CA GLU A 538 -28.51 -26.90 -28.96
C GLU A 538 -29.73 -26.28 -28.26
N GLY A 539 -29.51 -25.66 -27.09
CA GLY A 539 -30.58 -24.99 -26.36
C GLY A 539 -30.50 -25.00 -24.83
N ARG A 540 -29.64 -25.81 -24.20
CA ARG A 540 -29.42 -25.74 -22.75
C ARG A 540 -28.29 -24.78 -22.43
N ASP A 541 -28.57 -23.75 -21.64
CA ASP A 541 -27.55 -22.82 -21.16
C ASP A 541 -27.05 -23.20 -19.75
N GLU A 542 -26.01 -22.52 -19.27
CA GLU A 542 -25.44 -22.77 -17.94
C GLU A 542 -26.46 -22.52 -16.81
N TYR A 543 -27.53 -21.74 -17.07
CA TYR A 543 -28.61 -21.54 -16.10
C TYR A 543 -29.51 -22.77 -15.97
N ASP A 544 -29.68 -23.56 -17.04
CA ASP A 544 -30.46 -24.80 -17.03
C ASP A 544 -29.75 -25.95 -16.29
N GLU A 545 -28.42 -25.92 -16.21
CA GLU A 545 -27.62 -26.94 -15.52
C GLU A 545 -27.52 -26.73 -14.00
N VAL A 546 -27.85 -25.54 -13.51
CA VAL A 546 -27.85 -25.27 -12.07
C VAL A 546 -29.03 -25.99 -11.42
N ALA A 547 -28.76 -26.72 -10.34
CA ALA A 547 -29.81 -27.37 -9.57
C ALA A 547 -30.88 -26.34 -9.19
N MET A 548 -32.14 -26.63 -9.51
CA MET A 548 -33.28 -25.84 -9.05
C MET A 548 -33.74 -26.36 -7.68
N PRO A 549 -34.05 -25.48 -6.71
CA PRO A 549 -34.59 -25.93 -5.43
C PRO A 549 -35.97 -26.55 -5.68
N VAL A 550 -36.12 -27.84 -5.36
CA VAL A 550 -37.37 -28.59 -5.48
C VAL A 550 -38.33 -28.24 -4.34
#